data_AF-A0A2N7WK09-F1
#
_entry.id   AF-A0A2N7WK09-F1
#
_cell.length_a   1.000
_cell.length_b   1.000
_cell.length_c   1.000
_cell.angle_alpha   90.00
_cell.angle_beta   90.00
_cell.angle_gamma   90.00
#
_symmetry.space_group_name_H-M   'P 1'
#
loop_
_entity.id
_entity.type
_entity.pdbx_description
1 polymer ?
#
loop_
_entity_poly.entity_id
_entity_poly.type
_entity_poly.pdbx_seq_one_letter_code
_entity_poly.pdbx_strand_id
1 'polypeptide(L)'
;MRPELEKRLEELLDRQAILDCIHRYCRGVDRMDRELTLSAYHPDAIDDHGTFVGDPEEFVSWAFDYHGEHQISHHHMVFNHSADLQGDVAHTETYWLFFGENRAKPDTLAVGRYIDRFEKRGGKWAIAARVCISEAVNESTPANLPDAWREVLMSNGNRTRDRSDISFDRPLKARDPEHLREFSKEQ
;
A
#
# COMPACT_ATOMS: atom_id res chain seq x y z
N MET A 1 14.84 -19.19 -28.32
CA MET A 1 15.35 -19.43 -26.95
C MET A 1 15.09 -20.90 -26.61
N ARG A 2 15.57 -21.47 -25.51
CA ARG A 2 15.16 -22.84 -25.11
C ARG A 2 13.73 -22.75 -24.54
N PRO A 3 12.73 -23.56 -24.96
CA PRO A 3 11.34 -23.43 -24.52
C PRO A 3 11.16 -23.42 -22.99
N GLU A 4 11.96 -24.18 -22.27
CA GLU A 4 11.98 -24.21 -20.80
C GLU A 4 12.40 -22.87 -20.17
N LEU A 5 13.31 -22.13 -20.82
CA LEU A 5 13.73 -20.81 -20.35
C LEU A 5 12.64 -19.76 -20.57
N GLU A 6 11.91 -19.83 -21.69
CA GLU A 6 10.78 -18.94 -21.99
C GLU A 6 9.69 -19.13 -20.94
N LYS A 7 9.30 -20.37 -20.66
CA LYS A 7 8.31 -20.69 -19.61
C LYS A 7 8.73 -20.18 -18.23
N ARG A 8 9.97 -20.44 -17.81
CA ARG A 8 10.47 -19.95 -16.50
C ARG A 8 10.53 -18.43 -16.43
N LEU A 9 10.82 -17.76 -17.55
CA LEU A 9 10.81 -16.30 -17.61
C LEU A 9 9.37 -15.77 -17.50
N GLU A 10 8.41 -16.36 -18.20
CA GLU A 10 6.99 -16.02 -18.09
C GLU A 10 6.48 -16.16 -16.65
N GLU A 11 6.79 -17.26 -15.98
CA GLU A 11 6.42 -17.47 -14.57
C GLU A 11 7.03 -16.40 -13.64
N LEU A 12 8.28 -15.98 -13.88
CA LEU A 12 8.92 -14.90 -13.11
C LEU A 12 8.24 -13.55 -13.37
N LEU A 13 7.90 -13.25 -14.62
CA LEU A 13 7.19 -12.03 -15.00
C LEU A 13 5.79 -12.00 -14.39
N ASP A 14 5.09 -13.13 -14.38
CA ASP A 14 3.76 -13.26 -13.79
C ASP A 14 3.79 -13.05 -12.27
N ARG A 15 4.77 -13.66 -11.58
CA ARG A 15 4.99 -13.42 -10.14
C ARG A 15 5.25 -11.95 -9.83
N GLN A 16 6.11 -11.30 -10.62
CA GLN A 16 6.40 -9.87 -10.44
C GLN A 16 5.16 -9.02 -10.70
N ALA A 17 4.39 -9.31 -11.76
CA ALA A 17 3.18 -8.57 -12.10
C ALA A 17 2.10 -8.68 -11.01
N ILE A 18 1.98 -9.85 -10.37
CA ILE A 18 1.08 -10.05 -9.22
C ILE A 18 1.55 -9.24 -8.01
N LEU A 19 2.84 -9.30 -7.68
CA LEU A 19 3.39 -8.50 -6.58
C LEU A 19 3.24 -6.99 -6.82
N ASP A 20 3.49 -6.53 -8.05
CA ASP A 20 3.28 -5.15 -8.46
C ASP A 20 1.81 -4.74 -8.37
N CYS A 21 0.88 -5.68 -8.59
CA CYS A 21 -0.54 -5.45 -8.38
C CYS A 21 -0.86 -5.16 -6.91
N ILE A 22 -0.30 -5.95 -5.99
CA ILE A 22 -0.44 -5.73 -4.54
C ILE A 22 0.17 -4.38 -4.14
N HIS A 23 1.35 -4.05 -4.66
CA HIS A 23 1.98 -2.75 -4.39
C HIS A 23 1.16 -1.57 -4.91
N ARG A 24 0.54 -1.69 -6.10
CA ARG A 24 -0.38 -0.67 -6.63
C ARG A 24 -1.60 -0.50 -5.73
N TYR A 25 -2.18 -1.59 -5.24
CA TYR A 25 -3.26 -1.54 -4.25
C TYR A 25 -2.84 -0.76 -3.00
N CYS A 26 -1.76 -1.19 -2.32
CA CYS A 26 -1.30 -0.55 -1.08
C CYS A 26 -0.96 0.93 -1.30
N ARG A 27 -0.21 1.24 -2.37
CA ARG A 27 0.13 2.62 -2.71
C ARG A 27 -1.12 3.46 -3.02
N GLY A 28 -2.08 2.91 -3.76
CA GLY A 28 -3.32 3.59 -4.10
C GLY A 28 -4.11 3.97 -2.85
N VAL A 29 -4.28 3.03 -1.92
CA VAL A 29 -4.97 3.26 -0.64
C VAL A 29 -4.21 4.28 0.23
N ASP A 30 -2.89 4.15 0.37
CA ASP A 30 -2.07 5.06 1.18
C ASP A 30 -2.04 6.49 0.62
N ARG A 31 -2.19 6.63 -0.70
CA ARG A 31 -2.19 7.93 -1.41
C ARG A 31 -3.57 8.38 -1.82
N MET A 32 -4.62 7.77 -1.27
CA MET A 32 -6.02 8.11 -1.57
C MET A 32 -6.27 8.26 -3.09
N ASP A 33 -5.55 7.49 -3.93
CA ASP A 33 -5.60 7.56 -5.38
C ASP A 33 -6.52 6.45 -5.88
N ARG A 34 -7.79 6.84 -6.11
CA ARG A 34 -8.86 5.91 -6.51
C ARG A 34 -8.50 5.15 -7.80
N GLU A 35 -7.97 5.85 -8.79
CA GLU A 35 -7.60 5.26 -10.07
C GLU A 35 -6.52 4.18 -9.89
N LEU A 36 -5.50 4.50 -9.09
CA LEU A 36 -4.42 3.56 -8.81
C LEU A 36 -4.92 2.34 -8.03
N THR A 37 -5.76 2.52 -7.01
CA THR A 37 -6.33 1.40 -6.24
C THR A 37 -7.19 0.50 -7.12
N LEU A 38 -8.12 1.06 -7.88
CA LEU A 38 -9.01 0.29 -8.77
C LEU A 38 -8.22 -0.44 -9.87
N SER A 39 -7.08 0.12 -10.31
CA SER A 39 -6.25 -0.53 -11.32
C SER A 39 -5.75 -1.92 -10.90
N ALA A 40 -5.71 -2.21 -9.59
CA ALA A 40 -5.30 -3.48 -9.02
C ALA A 40 -6.38 -4.59 -9.09
N TYR A 41 -7.61 -4.25 -9.44
CA TYR A 41 -8.73 -5.18 -9.52
C TYR A 41 -9.18 -5.44 -10.95
N HIS A 42 -9.81 -6.60 -11.15
CA HIS A 42 -10.76 -6.76 -12.24
C HIS A 42 -12.10 -6.09 -11.85
N PRO A 43 -12.87 -5.57 -12.82
CA PRO A 43 -14.13 -4.86 -12.52
C PRO A 43 -15.19 -5.71 -11.80
N ASP A 44 -15.14 -7.03 -11.98
CA ASP A 44 -16.04 -8.03 -11.40
C ASP A 44 -15.47 -8.70 -10.13
N ALA A 45 -14.39 -8.15 -9.56
CA ALA A 45 -13.77 -8.72 -8.38
C ALA A 45 -14.65 -8.56 -7.13
N ILE A 46 -14.40 -9.39 -6.13
CA ILE A 46 -14.99 -9.25 -4.79
C ILE A 46 -13.90 -9.02 -3.77
N ASP A 47 -14.10 -8.05 -2.88
CA ASP A 47 -13.19 -7.77 -1.78
C ASP A 47 -13.91 -7.91 -0.44
N ASP A 48 -13.39 -8.78 0.42
CA ASP A 48 -13.88 -9.07 1.76
C ASP A 48 -12.87 -8.60 2.81
N HIS A 49 -13.26 -7.59 3.59
CA HIS A 49 -12.53 -7.06 4.75
C HIS A 49 -13.28 -7.32 6.08
N GLY A 50 -14.13 -8.36 6.10
CA GLY A 50 -14.92 -8.80 7.26
C GLY A 50 -16.13 -7.91 7.57
N THR A 51 -15.90 -6.62 7.80
CA THR A 51 -16.97 -5.63 8.01
C THR A 51 -17.49 -5.02 6.71
N PHE A 52 -16.72 -5.19 5.63
CA PHE A 52 -17.07 -4.82 4.27
C PHE A 52 -16.95 -6.06 3.39
N VAL A 53 -17.94 -6.29 2.52
CA VAL A 53 -17.87 -7.25 1.42
C VAL A 53 -18.59 -6.64 0.23
N GLY A 54 -17.92 -6.48 -0.91
CA GLY A 54 -18.50 -5.84 -2.08
C GLY A 54 -17.56 -5.77 -3.27
N ASP A 55 -17.95 -4.96 -4.25
CA ASP A 55 -17.14 -4.74 -5.46
C ASP A 55 -16.00 -3.71 -5.21
N PRO A 56 -15.02 -3.57 -6.12
CA PRO A 56 -13.89 -2.67 -5.93
C PRO A 56 -14.26 -1.19 -5.81
N GLU A 57 -15.31 -0.73 -6.51
CA GLU A 57 -15.74 0.67 -6.46
C GLU A 57 -16.36 1.01 -5.11
N GLU A 58 -17.18 0.09 -4.58
CA GLU A 58 -17.75 0.17 -3.23
C GLU A 58 -16.64 0.12 -2.17
N PHE A 59 -15.69 -0.82 -2.32
CA PHE A 59 -14.55 -0.98 -1.41
C PHE A 59 -13.73 0.30 -1.31
N VAL A 60 -13.33 0.88 -2.45
CA VAL A 60 -12.46 2.07 -2.44
C VAL A 60 -13.18 3.24 -1.79
N SER A 61 -14.48 3.37 -1.99
CA SER A 61 -15.28 4.42 -1.34
C SER A 61 -15.30 4.22 0.17
N TRP A 62 -15.66 3.01 0.62
CA TRP A 62 -15.68 2.65 2.04
C TRP A 62 -14.33 2.86 2.73
N ALA A 63 -13.24 2.37 2.12
CA ALA A 63 -11.89 2.50 2.66
C ALA A 63 -11.45 3.97 2.73
N PHE A 64 -11.75 4.77 1.71
CA PHE A 64 -11.33 6.17 1.68
C PHE A 64 -12.13 7.02 2.67
N ASP A 65 -13.42 6.75 2.85
CA ASP A 65 -14.22 7.41 3.88
C ASP A 65 -13.63 7.12 5.27
N TYR A 66 -13.35 5.85 5.58
CA TYR A 66 -12.73 5.44 6.84
C TYR A 66 -11.37 6.12 7.07
N HIS A 67 -10.45 6.04 6.10
CA HIS A 67 -9.11 6.62 6.22
C HIS A 67 -9.12 8.15 6.24
N GLY A 68 -10.06 8.78 5.53
CA GLY A 68 -10.23 10.23 5.51
C GLY A 68 -10.76 10.75 6.83
N GLU A 69 -11.75 10.07 7.40
CA GLU A 69 -12.39 10.41 8.67
C GLU A 69 -11.45 10.17 9.85
N HIS A 70 -10.87 8.98 9.97
CA HIS A 70 -10.21 8.58 11.20
C HIS A 70 -8.70 8.82 11.24
N GLN A 71 -8.04 8.96 10.08
CA GLN A 71 -6.57 8.95 10.00
C GLN A 71 -5.98 10.23 9.38
N ILE A 72 -4.89 10.68 10.00
CA ILE A 72 -4.02 11.74 9.50
C ILE A 72 -3.17 11.19 8.35
N SER A 73 -2.55 10.03 8.59
CA SER A 73 -1.73 9.30 7.64
C SER A 73 -1.81 7.80 7.91
N HIS A 74 -1.49 6.98 6.92
CA HIS A 74 -1.49 5.53 7.06
C HIS A 74 -0.57 4.86 6.04
N HIS A 75 -0.14 3.65 6.38
CA HIS A 75 0.75 2.84 5.56
C HIS A 75 0.36 1.36 5.59
N HIS A 76 0.30 0.77 4.41
CA HIS A 76 0.23 -0.68 4.22
C HIS A 76 1.59 -1.19 3.75
N MET A 77 2.28 -1.92 4.62
CA MET A 77 3.53 -2.60 4.29
C MET A 77 3.26 -4.08 4.03
N VAL A 78 3.83 -4.61 2.95
CA VAL A 78 3.73 -6.04 2.61
C VAL A 78 5.07 -6.75 2.80
N PHE A 79 5.01 -8.02 3.23
CA PHE A 79 6.18 -8.83 3.57
C PHE A 79 6.17 -10.14 2.78
N ASN A 80 6.19 -11.28 3.50
CA ASN A 80 6.14 -12.61 2.94
C ASN A 80 4.99 -12.70 1.93
N HIS A 81 5.34 -13.08 0.71
CA HIS A 81 4.44 -13.25 -0.40
C HIS A 81 4.67 -14.63 -0.99
N SER A 82 3.61 -15.43 -1.06
CA SER A 82 3.58 -16.69 -1.79
C SER A 82 2.60 -16.60 -2.94
N ALA A 83 2.93 -17.23 -4.06
CA ALA A 83 2.05 -17.31 -5.21
C ALA A 83 2.12 -18.71 -5.85
N ASP A 84 0.99 -19.40 -5.86
CA ASP A 84 0.78 -20.63 -6.61
C ASP A 84 0.20 -20.26 -7.98
N LEU A 85 1.02 -20.43 -9.03
CA LEU A 85 0.64 -20.10 -10.41
C LEU A 85 0.03 -21.32 -11.11
N GLN A 86 -1.15 -21.16 -11.67
CA GLN A 86 -1.91 -22.18 -12.39
C GLN A 86 -2.35 -21.63 -13.75
N GLY A 87 -1.38 -21.42 -14.64
CA GLY A 87 -1.61 -20.75 -15.93
C GLY A 87 -2.00 -19.29 -15.71
N ASP A 88 -3.22 -18.92 -16.14
CA ASP A 88 -3.76 -17.57 -16.03
C ASP A 88 -4.49 -17.31 -14.70
N VAL A 89 -4.38 -18.21 -13.72
CA VAL A 89 -4.91 -18.04 -12.36
C VAL A 89 -3.77 -18.15 -11.37
N ALA A 90 -3.81 -17.35 -10.30
CA ALA A 90 -2.87 -17.49 -9.19
C ALA A 90 -3.56 -17.37 -7.85
N HIS A 91 -3.16 -18.22 -6.90
CA HIS A 91 -3.57 -18.14 -5.50
C HIS A 91 -2.41 -17.62 -4.68
N THR A 92 -2.62 -16.53 -3.96
CA THR A 92 -1.54 -15.89 -3.22
C THR A 92 -1.90 -15.63 -1.78
N GLU A 93 -0.88 -15.63 -0.94
CA GLU A 93 -0.94 -15.14 0.43
C GLU A 93 0.12 -14.07 0.60
N THR A 94 -0.30 -12.89 1.06
CA THR A 94 0.60 -11.76 1.30
C THR A 94 0.41 -11.20 2.70
N TYR A 95 1.49 -11.18 3.47
CA TYR A 95 1.49 -10.68 4.83
C TYR A 95 1.51 -9.16 4.81
N TRP A 96 0.64 -8.52 5.58
CA TRP A 96 0.60 -7.07 5.72
C TRP A 96 0.79 -6.63 7.17
N LEU A 97 1.45 -5.48 7.33
CA LEU A 97 1.47 -4.67 8.53
C LEU A 97 0.87 -3.32 8.16
N PHE A 98 -0.14 -2.92 8.90
CA PHE A 98 -0.80 -1.65 8.80
C PHE A 98 -0.38 -0.75 9.95
N PHE A 99 0.03 0.47 9.63
CA PHE A 99 0.19 1.54 10.61
C PHE A 99 -0.72 2.71 10.24
N GLY A 100 -1.58 3.12 11.16
CA GLY A 100 -2.47 4.26 11.01
C GLY A 100 -2.18 5.31 12.08
N GLU A 101 -1.74 6.50 11.66
CA GLU A 101 -1.69 7.67 12.54
C GLU A 101 -3.11 8.23 12.68
N ASN A 102 -3.75 7.90 13.80
CA ASN A 102 -5.14 8.27 14.03
C ASN A 102 -5.25 9.73 14.47
N ARG A 103 -6.36 10.37 14.07
CA ARG A 103 -6.72 11.71 14.55
C ARG A 103 -7.03 11.70 16.05
N ALA A 104 -7.77 10.69 16.49
CA ALA A 104 -8.00 10.40 17.89
C ALA A 104 -7.04 9.29 18.33
N LYS A 105 -6.15 9.59 19.28
CA LYS A 105 -5.16 8.64 19.79
C LYS A 105 -5.83 7.54 20.63
N PRO A 106 -5.21 6.35 20.72
CA PRO A 106 -3.88 5.96 20.21
C PRO A 106 -3.84 5.66 18.69
N ASP A 107 -2.63 5.50 18.16
CA ASP A 107 -2.39 5.09 16.76
C ASP A 107 -2.63 3.59 16.60
N THR A 108 -3.06 3.16 15.41
CA THR A 108 -3.37 1.76 15.14
C THR A 108 -2.17 1.05 14.53
N LEU A 109 -1.86 -0.13 15.06
CA LEU A 109 -0.94 -1.09 14.47
C LEU A 109 -1.68 -2.41 14.25
N ALA A 110 -1.86 -2.84 13.03
CA ALA A 110 -2.55 -4.09 12.73
C ALA A 110 -1.70 -4.99 11.84
N VAL A 111 -1.85 -6.30 11.99
CA VAL A 111 -1.21 -7.30 11.13
C VAL A 111 -2.23 -8.29 10.61
N GLY A 112 -1.91 -8.87 9.46
CA GLY A 112 -2.71 -9.92 8.89
C GLY A 112 -2.23 -10.34 7.51
N ARG A 113 -3.16 -10.88 6.73
CA ARG A 113 -2.88 -11.47 5.42
C ARG A 113 -3.94 -11.08 4.39
N TYR A 114 -3.49 -10.81 3.16
CA TYR A 114 -4.34 -10.83 1.99
C TYR A 114 -4.31 -12.24 1.41
N ILE A 115 -5.46 -12.89 1.35
CA ILE A 115 -5.66 -14.18 0.68
C ILE A 115 -6.38 -13.90 -0.63
N ASP A 116 -5.66 -13.99 -1.73
CA ASP A 116 -6.12 -13.50 -3.02
C ASP A 116 -6.22 -14.62 -4.06
N ARG A 117 -7.23 -14.50 -4.93
CA ARG A 117 -7.22 -15.11 -6.26
C ARG A 117 -6.97 -14.01 -7.28
N PHE A 118 -5.87 -14.13 -8.00
CA PHE A 118 -5.53 -13.30 -9.14
C PHE A 118 -5.90 -14.03 -10.45
N GLU A 119 -6.27 -13.25 -11.45
CA GLU A 119 -6.50 -13.75 -12.81
C GLU A 119 -5.77 -12.88 -13.83
N LYS A 120 -5.20 -13.51 -14.86
CA LYS A 120 -4.59 -12.85 -16.00
C LYS A 120 -5.63 -12.75 -17.12
N ARG A 121 -6.08 -11.55 -17.43
CA ARG A 121 -7.06 -11.31 -18.51
C ARG A 121 -6.48 -10.29 -19.48
N GLY A 122 -6.43 -10.63 -20.77
CA GLY A 122 -5.81 -9.77 -21.78
C GLY A 122 -4.34 -9.42 -21.48
N GLY A 123 -3.59 -10.36 -20.87
CA GLY A 123 -2.19 -10.15 -20.50
C GLY A 123 -1.96 -9.36 -19.20
N LYS A 124 -3.02 -8.90 -18.52
CA LYS A 124 -2.93 -8.15 -17.26
C LYS A 124 -3.37 -9.02 -16.09
N TRP A 125 -2.50 -9.14 -15.08
CA TRP A 125 -2.85 -9.68 -13.77
C TRP A 125 -3.58 -8.63 -12.93
N ALA A 126 -4.68 -9.02 -12.30
CA ALA A 126 -5.39 -8.23 -11.31
C ALA A 126 -6.13 -9.13 -10.32
N ILE A 127 -6.49 -8.57 -9.16
CA ILE A 127 -7.26 -9.24 -8.12
C ILE A 127 -8.65 -9.56 -8.69
N ALA A 128 -9.05 -10.83 -8.63
CA ALA A 128 -10.39 -11.31 -8.95
C ALA A 128 -11.20 -11.64 -7.69
N ALA A 129 -10.53 -11.99 -6.59
CA ALA A 129 -11.14 -12.07 -5.28
C ALA A 129 -10.10 -11.84 -4.19
N ARG A 130 -10.47 -11.16 -3.11
CA ARG A 130 -9.65 -10.94 -1.92
C ARG A 130 -10.45 -11.28 -0.66
N VAL A 131 -9.78 -11.98 0.27
CA VAL A 131 -10.18 -12.03 1.67
C VAL A 131 -9.05 -11.48 2.52
N CYS A 132 -9.30 -10.34 3.17
CA CYS A 132 -8.38 -9.68 4.08
C CYS A 132 -8.61 -10.20 5.50
N ILE A 133 -7.66 -11.00 5.99
CA ILE A 133 -7.70 -11.56 7.32
C ILE A 133 -6.87 -10.67 8.25
N SER A 134 -7.52 -10.04 9.22
CA SER A 134 -6.84 -9.39 10.34
C SER A 134 -6.55 -10.40 11.45
N GLU A 135 -5.31 -10.45 11.92
CA GLU A 135 -4.87 -11.43 12.93
C GLU A 135 -4.62 -10.77 14.30
N ALA A 136 -4.14 -9.53 14.30
CA ALA A 136 -4.06 -8.74 15.51
C ALA A 136 -4.21 -7.25 15.21
N VAL A 137 -4.84 -6.55 16.15
CA VAL A 137 -4.95 -5.09 16.18
C VAL A 137 -4.42 -4.64 17.53
N ASN A 138 -3.47 -3.72 17.49
CA ASN A 138 -2.78 -3.20 18.64
C ASN A 138 -2.75 -1.67 18.57
N GLU A 139 -2.44 -1.07 19.70
CA GLU A 139 -2.29 0.37 19.83
C GLU A 139 -0.81 0.73 19.91
N SER A 140 -0.47 1.88 19.34
CA SER A 140 0.83 2.53 19.49
C SER A 140 0.63 3.98 19.93
N THR A 141 1.55 4.49 20.73
CA THR A 141 1.54 5.89 21.15
C THR A 141 2.72 6.63 20.52
N PRO A 142 2.55 7.90 20.12
CA PRO A 142 3.66 8.70 19.61
C PRO A 142 4.84 8.73 20.59
N ALA A 143 6.06 8.67 20.06
CA ALA A 143 7.27 8.77 20.88
C ALA A 143 7.32 10.09 21.65
N ASN A 144 7.79 10.06 22.89
CA ASN A 144 7.99 11.28 23.68
C ASN A 144 9.26 12.01 23.19
N LEU A 145 9.08 12.94 22.25
CA LEU A 145 10.12 13.77 21.67
C LEU A 145 9.80 15.23 21.94
N PRO A 146 10.79 16.10 22.19
CA PRO A 146 10.55 17.54 22.24
C PRO A 146 9.90 18.04 20.94
N ASP A 147 8.92 18.95 21.03
CA ASP A 147 8.15 19.39 19.87
C ASP A 147 9.02 19.97 18.75
N ALA A 148 10.02 20.79 19.11
CA ALA A 148 10.99 21.34 18.15
C ALA A 148 11.74 20.25 17.37
N TRP A 149 12.12 19.16 18.05
CA TRP A 149 12.78 18.02 17.40
C TRP A 149 11.82 17.26 16.49
N ARG A 150 10.57 17.08 16.92
CA ARG A 150 9.54 16.46 16.09
C ARG A 150 9.28 17.27 14.83
N GLU A 151 9.17 18.59 14.94
CA GLU A 151 8.97 19.49 13.79
C GLU A 151 10.10 19.37 12.77
N VAL A 152 11.36 19.38 13.22
CA VAL A 152 12.53 19.22 12.34
C VAL A 152 12.54 17.85 11.66
N LEU A 153 12.25 16.76 12.38
CA LEU A 153 12.14 15.42 11.78
C LEU A 153 11.06 15.36 10.70
N MET A 154 9.98 16.10 10.92
CA MET A 154 8.79 16.10 10.09
C MET A 154 8.80 17.14 8.96
N SER A 155 9.85 17.97 8.82
CA SER A 155 9.97 19.02 7.79
C SER A 155 10.75 18.61 6.54
N ASN A 156 10.98 17.30 6.35
CA ASN A 156 11.87 16.78 5.31
C ASN A 156 11.26 16.69 3.90
N GLY A 157 9.99 17.02 3.73
CA GLY A 157 9.31 17.10 2.44
C GLY A 157 7.78 17.14 2.59
N ASN A 158 7.08 17.35 1.47
CA ASN A 158 5.63 17.21 1.42
C ASN A 158 5.25 15.74 1.58
N ARG A 159 4.63 15.40 2.72
CA ARG A 159 4.11 14.06 3.04
C ARG A 159 2.59 14.00 2.94
N THR A 160 2.06 14.34 1.76
CA THR A 160 0.62 14.36 1.53
C THR A 160 0.13 13.01 1.04
N ARG A 161 -1.18 12.78 1.17
CA ARG A 161 -1.85 11.59 0.63
C ARG A 161 -2.49 11.89 -0.72
N ASP A 162 -1.91 12.78 -1.52
CA ASP A 162 -2.44 13.14 -2.84
C ASP A 162 -1.28 13.38 -3.83
N ARG A 163 -1.61 13.86 -5.04
CA ARG A 163 -0.63 14.06 -6.12
C ARG A 163 0.37 15.21 -5.88
N SER A 164 0.25 15.95 -4.77
CA SER A 164 1.26 16.94 -4.33
C SER A 164 2.40 16.32 -3.52
N ASP A 165 2.35 15.02 -3.24
CA ASP A 165 3.41 14.30 -2.52
C ASP A 165 4.68 14.18 -3.38
N ILE A 166 5.84 14.28 -2.71
CA ILE A 166 7.16 14.22 -3.35
C ILE A 166 7.40 12.95 -4.18
N SER A 167 6.69 11.85 -3.88
CA SER A 167 6.81 10.60 -4.66
C SER A 167 6.33 10.73 -6.10
N PHE A 168 5.57 11.78 -6.46
CA PHE A 168 5.13 12.07 -7.82
C PHE A 168 6.08 13.00 -8.59
N ASP A 169 7.07 13.62 -7.94
CA ASP A 169 8.00 14.52 -8.60
C ASP A 169 8.86 13.78 -9.63
N ARG A 170 8.78 14.20 -10.89
CA ARG A 170 9.60 13.68 -12.00
C ARG A 170 10.13 14.86 -12.83
N PRO A 171 11.44 15.19 -12.74
CA PRO A 171 12.45 14.54 -11.91
C PRO A 171 12.25 14.82 -10.42
N LEU A 172 12.64 13.88 -9.57
CA LEU A 172 12.74 14.08 -8.13
C LEU A 172 13.81 15.16 -7.84
N LYS A 173 13.45 16.19 -7.07
CA LYS A 173 14.39 17.23 -6.62
C LYS A 173 14.67 17.09 -5.13
N ALA A 174 15.88 16.67 -4.78
CA ALA A 174 16.33 16.67 -3.39
C ALA A 174 16.53 18.10 -2.87
N ARG A 175 16.41 18.28 -1.55
CA ARG A 175 16.73 19.55 -0.88
C ARG A 175 18.22 19.89 -1.03
N ASP A 176 18.52 21.18 -1.09
CA ASP A 176 19.90 21.67 -1.05
C ASP A 176 20.56 21.30 0.29
N PRO A 177 21.73 20.64 0.30
CA PRO A 177 22.49 20.36 1.52
C PRO A 177 22.78 21.59 2.40
N GLU A 178 22.82 22.81 1.83
CA GLU A 178 23.07 24.03 2.60
C GLU A 178 21.95 24.35 3.60
N HIS A 179 20.70 23.96 3.33
CA HIS A 179 19.57 24.15 4.25
C HIS A 179 19.75 23.45 5.61
N LEU A 180 20.52 22.34 5.68
CA LEU A 180 20.73 21.62 6.95
C LEU A 180 21.75 22.32 7.87
N ARG A 181 22.61 23.19 7.33
CA ARG A 181 23.68 23.86 8.10
C ARG A 181 23.18 25.03 8.93
N GLU A 182 21.97 25.54 8.65
CA GLU A 182 21.35 26.62 9.42
C GLU A 182 20.72 26.08 10.71
N PHE A 183 20.02 24.94 10.64
CA PHE A 183 19.42 24.28 11.81
C PHE A 183 20.43 23.78 12.85
N SER A 184 21.67 23.47 12.45
CA SER A 184 22.70 23.00 13.39
C SER A 184 23.39 24.12 14.18
N LYS A 185 23.14 25.40 13.84
CA LYS A 185 23.78 26.55 14.51
C LYS A 185 22.94 27.11 15.66
N GLU A 186 21.70 26.68 15.81
CA GLU A 186 20.75 27.14 16.83
C GLU A 186 20.53 26.14 17.98
N GLN A 187 21.36 25.10 18.09
CA GLN A 187 21.46 24.20 19.25
C GLN A 187 22.71 24.47 20.05
#